data_AF-A0AAD9LMT8-F1
#
_entry.id   AF-A0AAD9LMT8-F1
#
_cell.length_a   1.000
_cell.length_b   1.000
_cell.length_c   1.000
_cell.angle_alpha   90.00
_cell.angle_beta   90.00
_cell.angle_gamma   90.00
#
_symmetry.space_group_name_H-M   'P 1'
#
loop_
_entity.id
_entity.type
_entity.pdbx_description
1 polymer ?
#
loop_
_entity_poly.entity_id
_entity_poly.type
_entity_poly.pdbx_seq_one_letter_code
_entity_poly.pdbx_strand_id
1 'polypeptide(L)'
;MRAPFDAETQLKIGGVQCILFTTCYKLESSKYNISQQVADVLTAYLIMHYPLMKKLREDGLAVRRMEAAVEHAGSSVAELLAWSSHLATFIDTKRKPHQAQADQPRKKTTNESKIIDHQRSLMEHIKRQDERMDGLEAKVEGKPAQDRSNKGQHQPSQDQEKPK
;
A
#
# COMPACT_ATOMS: atom_id res chain seq x y z
N MET A 1 20.94 -10.02 24.43
CA MET A 1 20.55 -8.71 23.86
C MET A 1 21.82 -8.05 23.35
N ARG A 2 21.80 -7.33 22.23
CA ARG A 2 22.97 -6.51 21.81
C ARG A 2 23.06 -5.31 22.76
N ALA A 3 24.29 -4.92 23.12
CA ALA A 3 24.52 -3.78 23.99
C ALA A 3 23.98 -2.47 23.35
N PRO A 4 23.58 -1.47 24.15
CA PRO A 4 23.33 -0.13 23.64
C PRO A 4 24.62 0.45 23.03
N PHE A 5 24.50 1.53 22.27
CA PHE A 5 25.64 2.34 21.87
C PHE A 5 26.47 2.75 23.08
N ASP A 6 27.78 2.84 22.92
CA ASP A 6 28.70 3.37 23.92
C ASP A 6 28.49 4.88 24.15
N ALA A 7 29.09 5.42 25.20
CA ALA A 7 28.88 6.82 25.59
C ALA A 7 29.41 7.84 24.56
N GLU A 8 30.47 7.53 23.80
CA GLU A 8 30.99 8.41 22.76
C GLU A 8 30.02 8.47 21.57
N THR A 9 29.55 7.29 21.12
CA THR A 9 28.54 7.20 20.06
C THR A 9 27.23 7.86 20.46
N GLN A 10 26.77 7.71 21.71
CA GLN A 10 25.59 8.41 22.21
C GLN A 10 25.76 9.94 22.20
N LEU A 11 26.93 10.45 22.59
CA LEU A 11 27.24 11.88 22.54
C LEU A 11 27.21 12.42 21.10
N LYS A 12 27.83 11.69 20.15
CA LYS A 12 27.78 12.02 18.72
C LYS A 12 26.35 12.06 18.18
N ILE A 13 25.54 11.04 18.47
CA ILE A 13 24.12 10.99 18.07
C ILE A 13 23.32 12.14 18.71
N GLY A 14 23.59 12.51 19.95
CA GLY A 14 23.01 13.68 20.62
C GLY A 14 23.36 15.00 19.94
N GLY A 15 24.61 15.15 19.49
CA GLY A 15 25.04 16.28 18.64
C GLY A 15 24.27 16.35 17.33
N VAL A 16 24.14 15.23 16.61
CA VAL A 16 23.36 15.14 15.36
C VAL A 16 21.89 15.47 15.60
N GLN A 17 21.28 14.97 16.67
CA GLN A 17 19.91 15.32 17.07
C GLN A 17 19.77 16.83 17.29
N CYS A 18 20.69 17.44 18.05
CA CYS A 18 20.67 18.88 18.30
C CYS A 18 20.68 19.67 16.99
N ILE A 19 21.60 19.39 16.06
CA ILE A 19 21.67 20.06 14.76
C ILE A 19 20.42 19.80 13.90
N LEU A 20 19.89 18.57 13.88
CA LEU A 20 18.67 18.26 13.11
C LEU A 20 17.43 19.01 13.63
N PHE A 21 17.29 19.18 14.94
CA PHE A 21 16.09 19.76 15.55
C PHE A 21 16.15 21.29 15.61
N THR A 22 17.31 21.87 15.94
CA THR A 22 17.58 23.33 15.90
C THR A 22 17.36 23.92 14.49
N THR A 23 17.79 23.21 13.44
CA THR A 23 17.61 23.63 12.03
C THR A 23 16.19 23.43 11.50
N CYS A 24 15.29 22.79 12.26
CA CYS A 24 13.90 22.56 11.84
C CYS A 24 12.93 23.55 12.51
N TYR A 25 11.99 24.06 11.71
CA TYR A 25 11.19 25.24 12.05
C TYR A 25 10.43 25.11 13.38
N LYS A 26 10.82 25.95 14.35
CA LYS A 26 10.22 26.08 15.69
C LYS A 26 10.24 24.81 16.56
N LEU A 27 11.07 23.81 16.27
CA LEU A 27 11.13 22.59 17.08
C LEU A 27 11.67 22.82 18.51
N GLU A 28 12.45 23.88 18.72
CA GLU A 28 12.86 24.38 20.05
C GLU A 28 11.72 25.09 20.81
N SER A 29 10.61 25.43 20.15
CA SER A 29 9.51 26.14 20.81
C SER A 29 8.77 25.23 21.78
N SER A 30 8.62 25.68 23.02
CA SER A 30 7.78 25.04 24.05
C SER A 30 6.35 24.75 23.59
N LYS A 31 5.86 25.40 22.51
CA LYS A 31 4.60 25.03 21.85
C LYS A 31 4.51 23.54 21.45
N TYR A 32 5.64 22.90 21.13
CA TYR A 32 5.67 21.51 20.67
C TYR A 32 5.98 20.50 21.78
N ASN A 33 6.55 20.95 22.92
CA ASN A 33 6.84 20.13 24.12
C ASN A 33 7.43 18.73 23.81
N ILE A 34 8.36 18.64 22.86
CA ILE A 34 8.94 17.34 22.49
C ILE A 34 9.85 16.87 23.62
N SER A 35 9.51 15.74 24.23
CA SER A 35 10.35 15.12 25.26
C SER A 35 11.59 14.49 24.64
N GLN A 36 12.67 14.40 25.41
CA GLN A 36 13.93 13.79 24.99
C GLN A 36 13.71 12.40 24.38
N GLN A 37 12.89 11.56 25.02
CA GLN A 37 12.56 10.22 24.53
C GLN A 37 11.91 10.22 23.13
N VAL A 38 11.06 11.21 22.81
CA VAL A 38 10.46 11.33 21.47
C VAL A 38 11.51 11.80 20.46
N ALA A 39 12.37 12.75 20.83
CA ALA A 39 13.48 13.19 19.98
C ALA A 39 14.46 12.02 19.68
N ASP A 40 14.78 11.20 20.68
CA ASP A 40 15.65 10.03 20.55
C ASP A 40 15.06 8.98 19.60
N VAL A 41 13.77 8.67 19.73
CA VAL A 41 13.08 7.74 18.83
C VAL A 41 13.05 8.28 17.41
N LEU A 42 12.69 9.55 17.19
CA LEU A 42 12.69 10.17 15.87
C LEU A 42 14.09 10.17 15.24
N THR A 43 15.12 10.48 16.02
CA THR A 43 16.53 10.46 15.58
C THR A 43 16.96 9.06 15.19
N ALA A 44 16.66 8.05 16.02
CA ALA A 44 16.97 6.65 15.72
C ALA A 44 16.27 6.17 14.43
N TYR A 45 15.01 6.55 14.19
CA TYR A 45 14.31 6.23 12.94
C TYR A 45 14.94 6.90 11.72
N LEU A 46 15.37 8.17 11.82
CA LEU A 46 16.07 8.87 10.74
C LEU A 46 17.41 8.19 10.42
N ILE A 47 18.23 7.88 11.43
CA ILE A 47 19.51 7.16 11.28
C ILE A 47 19.28 5.77 10.66
N MET A 48 18.31 5.01 11.15
CA MET A 48 17.99 3.68 10.65
C MET A 48 17.50 3.69 9.19
N HIS A 49 16.73 4.69 8.78
CA HIS A 49 16.21 4.78 7.40
C HIS A 49 17.11 5.56 6.43
N TYR A 50 18.18 6.20 6.90
CA TYR A 50 19.10 6.97 6.07
C TYR A 50 19.58 6.24 4.79
N PRO A 51 20.04 4.97 4.81
CA PRO A 51 20.46 4.27 3.60
C PRO A 51 19.34 4.10 2.56
N LEU A 52 18.10 3.90 3.04
CA LEU A 52 16.92 3.82 2.18
C LEU A 52 16.59 5.20 1.58
N MET A 53 16.63 6.26 2.38
CA MET A 53 16.41 7.63 1.90
C MET A 53 17.43 8.01 0.83
N LYS A 54 18.72 7.73 1.07
CA LYS A 54 19.80 7.98 0.10
C LYS A 54 19.64 7.16 -1.19
N LYS A 55 19.25 5.88 -1.10
CA LYS A 55 18.95 5.04 -2.27
C LYS A 55 17.74 5.54 -3.09
N LEU A 56 16.72 6.11 -2.43
CA LEU A 56 15.52 6.61 -3.11
C LEU A 56 15.72 7.98 -3.78
N ARG A 57 16.48 8.88 -3.14
CA ARG A 57 16.85 10.17 -3.71
C ARG A 57 18.11 10.70 -3.01
N GLU A 58 19.27 10.50 -3.64
CA GLU A 58 20.57 10.89 -3.10
C GLU A 58 20.64 12.39 -2.76
N ASP A 59 20.31 13.30 -3.69
CA ASP A 59 20.30 14.75 -3.44
C ASP A 59 19.07 15.26 -2.65
N GLY A 60 18.29 14.36 -2.06
CA GLY A 60 17.07 14.68 -1.33
C GLY A 60 17.33 15.60 -0.14
N LEU A 61 16.40 16.53 0.12
CA LEU A 61 16.54 17.50 1.22
C LEU A 61 16.76 16.81 2.58
N ALA A 62 16.12 15.66 2.82
CA ALA A 62 16.32 14.87 4.02
C ALA A 62 17.73 14.28 4.12
N VAL A 63 18.26 13.74 3.01
CA VAL A 63 19.60 13.15 2.94
C VAL A 63 20.66 14.23 3.18
N ARG A 64 20.60 15.34 2.42
CA ARG A 64 21.53 16.47 2.58
C ARG A 64 21.47 17.11 3.97
N ARG A 65 20.30 17.19 4.61
CA ARG A 65 20.19 17.65 6.01
C ARG A 65 20.82 16.68 7.00
N MET A 66 20.68 15.37 6.79
CA MET A 66 21.29 14.37 7.64
C MET A 66 22.81 14.33 7.50
N GLU A 67 23.33 14.33 6.27
CA GLU A 67 24.78 14.38 6.02
C GLU A 67 25.39 15.66 6.61
N ALA A 68 24.79 16.83 6.34
CA ALA A 68 25.23 18.08 6.94
C ALA A 68 25.16 18.06 8.47
N ALA A 69 24.09 17.54 9.09
CA ALA A 69 24.00 17.47 10.56
C ALA A 69 25.04 16.53 11.19
N VAL A 70 25.40 15.45 10.49
CA VAL A 70 26.47 14.52 10.88
C VAL A 70 27.84 15.18 10.79
N GLU A 71 28.13 15.89 9.70
CA GLU A 71 29.37 16.65 9.53
C GLU A 71 29.51 17.79 10.57
N HIS A 72 28.43 18.55 10.83
CA HIS A 72 28.43 19.61 11.85
C HIS A 72 28.58 19.06 13.28
N ALA A 73 28.15 17.82 13.52
CA ALA A 73 28.39 17.11 14.79
C ALA A 73 29.78 16.45 14.86
N GLY A 74 30.69 16.74 13.92
CA GLY A 74 32.04 16.18 13.90
C GLY A 74 32.09 14.68 13.62
N SER A 75 31.04 14.13 13.02
CA SER A 75 30.92 12.70 12.68
C SER A 75 30.92 12.51 11.16
N SER A 76 31.14 11.28 10.71
CA SER A 76 31.24 10.92 9.29
C SER A 76 29.99 10.18 8.77
N VAL A 77 29.77 10.23 7.46
CA VAL A 77 28.74 9.42 6.78
C VAL A 77 28.99 7.91 6.98
N ALA A 78 30.26 7.49 7.16
CA ALA A 78 30.61 6.11 7.48
C ALA A 78 30.11 5.70 8.89
N GLU A 79 30.27 6.56 9.90
CA GLU A 79 29.69 6.35 11.23
C GLU A 79 28.16 6.32 11.17
N LEU A 80 27.53 7.23 10.42
CA LEU A 80 26.07 7.24 10.21
C LEU A 80 25.57 5.90 9.62
N LEU A 81 26.28 5.35 8.63
CA LEU A 81 25.98 4.02 8.06
C LEU A 81 26.20 2.88 9.08
N ALA A 82 27.24 2.97 9.92
CA ALA A 82 27.48 2.01 10.98
C ALA A 82 26.36 2.03 12.05
N TRP A 83 25.92 3.22 12.48
CA TRP A 83 24.79 3.38 13.40
C TRP A 83 23.48 2.88 12.78
N SER A 84 23.26 3.15 11.49
CA SER A 84 22.10 2.66 10.74
C SER A 84 22.04 1.12 10.70
N SER A 85 23.16 0.48 10.37
CA SER A 85 23.31 -0.98 10.40
C SER A 85 23.08 -1.55 11.81
N HIS A 86 23.66 -0.91 12.83
CA HIS A 86 23.45 -1.28 14.22
C HIS A 86 21.96 -1.25 14.59
N LEU A 87 21.24 -0.16 14.28
CA LEU A 87 19.81 -0.01 14.58
C LEU A 87 18.91 -0.96 13.79
N ALA A 88 19.18 -1.22 12.51
CA ALA A 88 18.39 -2.16 11.71
C ALA A 88 18.31 -3.55 12.37
N THR A 89 19.42 -4.04 12.93
CA THR A 89 19.46 -5.34 13.63
C THR A 89 18.59 -5.41 14.90
N PHE A 90 18.21 -4.27 15.51
CA PHE A 90 17.27 -4.26 16.64
C PHE A 90 15.82 -4.50 16.21
N ILE A 91 15.44 -4.19 14.98
CA ILE A 91 14.09 -4.48 14.46
C ILE A 91 14.00 -5.91 13.93
N ASP A 92 15.03 -6.39 13.22
CA ASP A 92 15.07 -7.77 12.73
C ASP A 92 15.17 -8.83 13.84
N THR A 93 15.55 -8.43 15.06
CA THR A 93 15.52 -9.29 16.26
C THR A 93 14.22 -9.16 17.08
N LYS A 94 13.45 -8.08 16.88
CA LYS A 94 12.10 -7.91 17.47
C LYS A 94 10.99 -8.49 16.59
N ARG A 95 11.17 -8.50 15.27
CA ARG A 95 10.57 -9.55 14.44
C ARG A 95 11.18 -10.88 14.91
N LYS A 96 10.36 -11.82 15.40
CA LYS A 96 10.82 -13.22 15.46
C LYS A 96 11.28 -13.60 14.03
N PRO A 97 12.41 -14.31 13.86
CA PRO A 97 12.70 -14.92 12.58
C PRO A 97 11.56 -15.91 12.28
N HIS A 98 10.67 -15.54 11.37
CA HIS A 98 9.82 -16.53 10.72
C HIS A 98 10.77 -17.33 9.84
N GLN A 99 11.12 -18.52 10.32
CA GLN A 99 12.25 -19.36 9.88
C GLN A 99 12.71 -19.10 8.45
N ALA A 100 14.02 -18.84 8.30
CA ALA A 100 14.69 -19.09 7.04
C ALA A 100 14.33 -20.50 6.57
N GLN A 101 13.76 -20.61 5.38
CA GLN A 101 13.43 -21.89 4.77
C GLN A 101 14.72 -22.66 4.50
N ALA A 102 14.93 -23.74 5.24
CA ALA A 102 15.46 -24.97 4.65
C ALA A 102 14.27 -25.78 4.12
N ASP A 103 14.45 -26.46 3.00
CA ASP A 103 13.37 -27.04 2.20
C ASP A 103 12.42 -27.98 2.96
N GLN A 104 11.12 -27.62 2.97
CA GLN A 104 10.03 -28.59 2.93
C GLN A 104 8.82 -28.02 2.17
N PRO A 105 8.18 -28.77 1.27
CA PRO A 105 7.01 -28.33 0.51
C PRO A 105 5.74 -28.38 1.37
N ARG A 106 5.62 -27.46 2.34
CA ARG A 106 4.37 -27.27 3.08
C ARG A 106 3.38 -26.50 2.22
N LYS A 107 2.32 -27.19 1.77
CA LYS A 107 1.07 -26.59 1.24
C LYS A 107 0.41 -25.71 2.31
N LYS A 108 0.93 -24.50 2.52
CA LYS A 108 0.22 -23.42 3.21
C LYS A 108 -0.75 -22.83 2.19
N THR A 109 -2.03 -23.18 2.29
CA THR A 109 -3.12 -22.45 1.64
C THR A 109 -3.31 -21.11 2.37
N THR A 110 -2.33 -20.22 2.18
CA THR A 110 -2.31 -18.87 2.73
C THR A 110 -3.58 -18.13 2.33
N ASN A 111 -4.03 -17.19 3.16
CA ASN A 111 -5.26 -16.44 2.92
C ASN A 111 -5.27 -15.73 1.55
N GLU A 112 -4.09 -15.40 1.02
CA GLU A 112 -3.87 -14.93 -0.35
C GLU A 112 -4.40 -15.88 -1.42
N SER A 113 -4.20 -17.20 -1.30
CA SER A 113 -4.76 -18.17 -2.26
C SER A 113 -6.29 -18.09 -2.30
N LYS A 114 -6.93 -17.96 -1.14
CA LYS A 114 -8.40 -17.80 -1.05
C LYS A 114 -8.87 -16.49 -1.68
N ILE A 115 -8.10 -15.41 -1.56
CA ILE A 115 -8.39 -14.11 -2.19
C ILE A 115 -8.23 -14.22 -3.72
N ILE A 116 -7.16 -14.84 -4.20
CA ILE A 116 -6.88 -15.04 -5.64
C ILE A 116 -7.95 -15.94 -6.28
N ASP A 117 -8.33 -17.05 -5.61
CA ASP A 117 -9.38 -17.96 -6.09
C ASP A 117 -10.76 -17.28 -6.09
N HIS A 118 -11.06 -16.44 -5.10
CA HIS A 118 -12.28 -15.63 -5.06
C HIS A 118 -12.31 -14.59 -6.19
N GLN A 119 -11.21 -13.86 -6.42
CA GLN A 119 -11.08 -12.90 -7.52
C GLN A 119 -11.21 -13.57 -8.90
N ARG A 120 -10.61 -14.77 -9.07
CA ARG A 120 -10.77 -15.59 -10.29
C ARG A 120 -12.24 -15.98 -10.49
N SER A 121 -12.92 -16.42 -9.44
CA SER A 121 -14.34 -16.78 -9.47
C SER A 121 -15.24 -15.60 -9.86
N LEU A 122 -14.95 -14.39 -9.34
CA LEU A 122 -15.68 -13.16 -9.71
C LEU A 122 -15.49 -12.78 -11.18
N MET A 123 -14.25 -12.79 -11.71
CA MET A 123 -14.00 -12.53 -13.14
C MET A 123 -14.73 -13.53 -14.04
N GLU A 124 -14.67 -14.82 -13.71
CA GLU A 124 -15.41 -15.88 -14.41
C GLU A 124 -16.94 -15.71 -14.33
N HIS A 125 -17.47 -15.17 -13.23
CA HIS A 125 -18.91 -14.88 -13.13
C HIS A 125 -19.31 -13.69 -14.01
N ILE A 126 -18.53 -12.60 -13.96
CA ILE A 126 -18.76 -11.38 -14.77
C ILE A 126 -18.69 -11.73 -16.26
N LYS A 127 -17.66 -12.45 -16.72
CA LYS A 127 -17.54 -12.88 -18.13
C LYS A 127 -18.77 -13.66 -18.61
N ARG A 128 -19.29 -14.59 -17.79
CA ARG A 128 -20.51 -15.33 -18.14
C ARG A 128 -21.78 -14.48 -18.06
N GLN A 129 -21.80 -13.38 -17.31
CA GLN A 129 -22.90 -12.41 -17.36
C GLN A 129 -22.86 -11.61 -18.66
N ASP A 130 -21.67 -11.17 -19.08
CA ASP A 130 -21.38 -10.49 -20.34
C ASP A 130 -21.86 -11.32 -21.55
N GLU A 131 -21.41 -12.58 -21.65
CA GLU A 131 -21.81 -13.53 -22.71
C GLU A 131 -23.34 -13.77 -22.77
N ARG A 132 -24.04 -13.67 -21.62
CA ARG A 132 -25.50 -13.75 -21.57
C ARG A 132 -26.19 -12.43 -21.90
N MET A 133 -25.53 -11.30 -21.69
CA MET A 133 -25.99 -9.97 -22.06
C MET A 133 -25.93 -9.81 -23.59
N ASP A 134 -24.77 -10.08 -24.21
CA ASP A 134 -24.60 -10.15 -25.67
C ASP A 134 -25.65 -11.07 -26.32
N GLY A 135 -25.84 -12.26 -25.76
CA GLY A 135 -26.82 -13.24 -26.23
C GLY A 135 -28.29 -12.86 -26.02
N LEU A 136 -28.58 -11.81 -25.25
CA LEU A 136 -29.89 -11.17 -25.12
C LEU A 136 -30.00 -9.95 -26.04
N GLU A 137 -28.96 -9.12 -26.13
CA GLU A 137 -28.90 -7.96 -27.04
C GLU A 137 -29.06 -8.42 -28.50
N ALA A 138 -28.34 -9.46 -28.93
CA ALA A 138 -28.52 -10.06 -30.25
C ALA A 138 -29.95 -10.60 -30.52
N LYS A 139 -30.71 -10.96 -29.48
CA LYS A 139 -32.12 -11.39 -29.59
C LYS A 139 -33.12 -10.24 -29.54
N VAL A 140 -32.72 -9.09 -29.00
CA VAL A 140 -33.50 -7.85 -29.00
C VAL A 140 -33.32 -7.14 -30.34
N GLU A 141 -32.08 -7.00 -30.81
CA GLU A 141 -31.75 -6.36 -32.10
C GLU A 141 -32.09 -7.25 -33.30
N GLY A 142 -32.03 -8.59 -33.14
CA GLY A 142 -32.51 -9.56 -34.13
C GLY A 142 -34.02 -9.69 -34.26
N LYS A 143 -34.82 -8.88 -33.53
CA LYS A 143 -36.29 -8.87 -33.63
C LYS A 143 -36.81 -7.55 -34.22
N PRO A 144 -37.19 -7.50 -35.51
CA PRO A 144 -38.05 -6.42 -35.97
C PRO A 144 -39.38 -6.49 -35.20
N ALA A 145 -39.92 -5.33 -34.84
CA ALA A 145 -41.23 -5.24 -34.22
C ALA A 145 -42.31 -5.75 -35.18
N GLN A 146 -42.79 -6.98 -34.97
CA GLN A 146 -43.98 -7.47 -35.66
C GLN A 146 -45.23 -6.88 -34.99
N ASP A 147 -45.47 -5.60 -35.26
CA ASP A 147 -46.77 -4.97 -35.03
C ASP A 147 -47.79 -5.45 -36.10
N ARG A 148 -49.05 -5.08 -35.89
CA ARG A 148 -50.26 -5.77 -36.36
C ARG A 148 -50.65 -5.50 -37.82
N SER A 149 -51.54 -6.38 -38.32
CA SER A 149 -52.47 -6.17 -39.46
C SER A 149 -51.85 -6.36 -40.87
N ASN A 150 -52.58 -6.80 -41.93
CA ASN A 150 -54.04 -6.90 -42.10
C ASN A 150 -54.47 -7.88 -43.24
N LYS A 151 -55.75 -8.33 -43.18
CA LYS A 151 -56.66 -8.75 -44.29
C LYS A 151 -56.41 -10.01 -45.15
N GLY A 152 -57.42 -10.89 -45.16
CA GLY A 152 -57.69 -11.92 -46.19
C GLY A 152 -59.07 -12.56 -46.00
N GLN A 153 -60.03 -12.25 -46.89
CA GLN A 153 -61.49 -12.41 -46.76
C GLN A 153 -62.05 -13.83 -46.50
N HIS A 154 -63.12 -13.93 -45.70
CA HIS A 154 -64.32 -14.73 -46.03
C HIS A 154 -65.60 -14.22 -45.30
N GLN A 155 -66.70 -14.17 -46.06
CA GLN A 155 -68.14 -14.00 -45.73
C GLN A 155 -68.89 -14.88 -46.77
N PRO A 156 -70.23 -15.12 -46.75
CA PRO A 156 -71.31 -14.68 -45.84
C PRO A 156 -71.61 -15.78 -44.77
N SER A 157 -72.77 -15.95 -44.11
CA SER A 157 -74.08 -15.28 -44.13
C SER A 157 -74.82 -15.46 -42.79
N GLN A 158 -75.66 -14.47 -42.41
CA GLN A 158 -76.85 -14.58 -41.54
C GLN A 158 -76.64 -15.12 -40.09
N ASP A 159 -77.46 -14.77 -39.08
CA ASP A 159 -78.83 -14.26 -39.14
C ASP A 159 -79.16 -13.23 -38.02
N GLN A 160 -80.45 -12.83 -37.99
CA GLN A 160 -81.19 -12.00 -37.03
C GLN A 160 -80.92 -12.37 -35.53
N GLU A 161 -81.17 -11.53 -34.52
CA GLU A 161 -82.07 -10.37 -34.43
C GLU A 161 -81.57 -9.33 -33.39
N LYS A 162 -82.16 -8.12 -33.38
CA LYS A 162 -81.82 -7.02 -32.45
C LYS A 162 -82.96 -6.83 -31.39
N PRO A 163 -82.93 -5.79 -30.55
CA PRO A 163 -82.89 -5.94 -29.09
C PRO A 163 -84.25 -5.74 -28.40
N LYS A 164 -84.34 -6.04 -27.09
CA LYS A 164 -84.61 -5.09 -25.99
C LYS A 164 -84.92 -5.82 -24.69
#